data_AF-Q4TE05-F1
#
_entry.id   AF-Q4TE05-F1
#
_cell.length_a   1.000
_cell.length_b   1.000
_cell.length_c   1.000
_cell.angle_alpha   90.00
_cell.angle_beta   90.00
_cell.angle_gamma   90.00
#
_symmetry.space_group_name_H-M   'P 1'
#
loop_
_entity.id
_entity.type
_entity.pdbx_description
1 polymer ?
#
loop_
_entity_poly.entity_id
_entity_poly.type
_entity_poly.pdbx_seq_one_letter_code
_entity_poly.pdbx_strand_id
1 'polypeptide(L)'
;AESEKRNFEANSYFNIHPKGVVPLGGCVVTASDNAGMPFAIVVNLEDFTGTIVLAAESEDEQVQWMEMLQDSGKVTWKNAQLGEAMIESLEAQGLQLAKEKQEYLVQTSSLLTLLLKSAAEASELMGVCIRGRDLDGTARSLRGVESEKEELSTLTRMLQKSIEVRQQQGNRF
;
A
#
# COMPACT_ATOMS: atom_id res chain seq x y z
N ALA A 1 -33.56 45.58 -11.94
CA ALA A 1 -33.21 46.88 -11.35
C ALA A 1 -34.44 47.72 -11.01
N GLU A 2 -35.33 48.06 -11.95
CA GLU A 2 -36.50 48.91 -11.65
C GLU A 2 -37.47 48.34 -10.60
N SER A 3 -37.71 47.03 -10.59
CA SER A 3 -38.57 46.37 -9.60
C SER A 3 -37.99 46.44 -8.19
N GLU A 4 -36.66 46.35 -8.05
CA GLU A 4 -35.98 46.45 -6.76
C GLU A 4 -35.90 47.90 -6.27
N LYS A 5 -35.69 48.87 -7.17
CA LYS A 5 -35.78 50.30 -6.85
C LYS A 5 -37.16 50.67 -6.29
N ARG A 6 -38.24 50.27 -6.98
CA ARG A 6 -39.61 50.52 -6.50
C ARG A 6 -39.92 49.83 -5.17
N ASN A 7 -39.41 48.62 -4.96
CA ASN A 7 -39.58 47.91 -3.69
C ASN A 7 -38.83 48.59 -2.52
N PHE A 8 -37.63 49.13 -2.77
CA PHE A 8 -36.87 49.86 -1.76
C PHE A 8 -37.57 51.19 -1.40
N GLU A 9 -38.05 51.93 -2.40
CA GLU A 9 -38.80 53.18 -2.18
C GLU A 9 -40.10 52.94 -1.40
N ALA A 10 -40.76 51.79 -1.57
CA ALA A 10 -41.99 51.44 -0.87
C ALA A 10 -41.77 50.91 0.55
N ASN A 11 -40.73 50.08 0.76
CA ASN A 11 -40.60 49.29 1.99
C ASN A 11 -39.34 49.62 2.82
N SER A 12 -38.45 50.48 2.31
CA SER A 12 -37.15 50.82 2.92
C SER A 12 -36.28 49.62 3.30
N TYR A 13 -36.50 48.47 2.66
CA TYR A 13 -35.76 47.23 2.88
C TYR A 13 -35.01 46.84 1.62
N PHE A 14 -33.73 46.50 1.76
CA PHE A 14 -32.89 46.05 0.65
C PHE A 14 -32.83 44.52 0.62
N ASN A 15 -32.93 43.94 -0.57
CA ASN A 15 -32.77 42.49 -0.74
C ASN A 15 -31.28 42.14 -0.72
N ILE A 16 -30.80 41.59 0.41
CA ILE A 16 -29.40 41.20 0.60
C ILE A 16 -29.08 39.78 0.10
N HIS A 17 -30.04 39.08 -0.50
CA HIS A 17 -29.76 37.74 -1.03
C HIS A 17 -28.85 37.82 -2.26
N PRO A 18 -27.69 37.14 -2.24
CA PRO A 18 -26.76 37.17 -3.35
C PRO A 18 -27.43 36.63 -4.62
N LYS A 19 -27.33 37.38 -5.71
CA LYS A 19 -27.89 36.99 -7.03
C LYS A 19 -26.91 36.19 -7.87
N GLY A 20 -25.65 36.14 -7.45
CA GLY A 20 -24.56 35.46 -8.13
C GLY A 20 -23.26 35.64 -7.36
N VAL A 21 -22.22 34.94 -7.79
CA VAL A 21 -20.86 35.02 -7.26
C VAL A 21 -19.93 35.21 -8.44
N VAL A 22 -18.99 36.16 -8.31
CA VAL A 22 -17.95 36.42 -9.31
C VAL A 22 -16.62 35.95 -8.74
N PRO A 23 -15.95 34.96 -9.37
CA PRO A 23 -14.60 34.60 -8.95
C PRO A 23 -13.63 35.72 -9.33
N LEU A 24 -12.84 36.19 -8.36
CA LEU A 24 -11.84 37.25 -8.58
C LEU A 24 -10.42 36.71 -8.79
N GLY A 25 -10.23 35.40 -8.64
CA GLY A 25 -8.93 34.76 -8.86
C GLY A 25 -8.51 34.90 -10.32
N GLY A 26 -7.35 35.52 -10.56
CA GLY A 26 -6.81 35.72 -11.91
C GLY A 26 -7.45 36.86 -12.71
N CYS A 27 -8.41 37.60 -12.14
CA CYS A 27 -9.07 38.71 -12.83
C CYS A 27 -8.13 39.92 -12.98
N VAL A 28 -8.25 40.59 -14.12
CA VAL A 28 -7.61 41.88 -14.40
C VAL A 28 -8.64 42.99 -14.17
N VAL A 29 -8.32 43.92 -13.28
CA VAL A 29 -9.18 45.05 -12.91
C VAL A 29 -8.55 46.33 -13.45
N THR A 30 -9.26 47.04 -14.32
CA THR A 30 -8.77 48.25 -15.00
C THR A 30 -9.80 49.38 -14.95
N ALA A 31 -9.34 50.62 -14.81
CA ALA A 31 -10.17 51.81 -15.02
C ALA A 31 -10.52 51.97 -16.50
N SER A 32 -11.73 52.43 -16.78
CA SER A 32 -12.17 52.80 -18.12
C SER A 32 -13.02 54.06 -18.10
N ASP A 33 -12.77 54.94 -19.05
CA ASP A 33 -13.60 56.13 -19.28
C ASP A 33 -14.57 55.93 -20.46
N ASN A 34 -14.66 54.70 -20.97
CA ASN A 34 -15.36 54.42 -22.21
C ASN A 34 -16.86 54.18 -21.96
N ALA A 35 -17.69 54.66 -22.89
CA ALA A 35 -19.16 54.55 -22.91
C ALA A 35 -19.97 55.53 -22.03
N GLY A 36 -19.45 56.74 -21.77
CA GLY A 36 -20.25 57.83 -21.19
C GLY A 36 -20.57 57.69 -19.70
N MET A 37 -19.89 56.76 -19.02
CA MET A 37 -19.93 56.57 -17.58
C MET A 37 -18.56 56.98 -17.02
N PRO A 38 -18.45 58.13 -16.33
CA PRO A 38 -17.20 58.50 -15.68
C PRO A 38 -16.89 57.46 -14.58
N PHE A 39 -15.60 57.18 -14.36
CA PHE A 39 -15.12 56.31 -13.28
C PHE A 39 -15.55 54.83 -13.39
N ALA A 40 -15.64 54.27 -14.60
CA ALA A 40 -16.00 52.86 -14.75
C ALA A 40 -14.82 51.93 -14.39
N ILE A 41 -15.14 50.80 -13.76
CA ILE A 41 -14.20 49.74 -13.41
C ILE A 41 -14.54 48.52 -14.27
N VAL A 42 -13.57 48.05 -15.02
CA VAL A 42 -13.70 46.86 -15.87
C VAL A 42 -12.99 45.70 -15.21
N VAL A 43 -13.73 44.62 -14.95
CA VAL A 43 -13.20 43.36 -14.42
C VAL A 43 -13.28 42.31 -15.53
N ASN A 44 -12.12 41.81 -15.95
CA ASN A 44 -11.99 40.85 -17.03
C ASN A 44 -11.25 39.59 -16.57
N LEU A 45 -11.66 38.43 -17.06
CA LEU A 45 -10.95 37.16 -16.90
C LEU A 45 -10.90 36.49 -18.27
N GLU A 46 -9.76 35.92 -18.64
CA GLU A 46 -9.59 35.28 -19.96
C GLU A 46 -10.60 34.15 -20.22
N ASP A 47 -11.07 33.49 -19.15
CA ASP A 47 -12.06 32.41 -19.22
C ASP A 47 -13.52 32.89 -19.15
N PHE A 48 -13.78 34.20 -18.98
CA PHE A 48 -15.16 34.70 -19.00
C PHE A 48 -15.71 34.83 -20.41
N THR A 49 -16.93 34.34 -20.62
CA THR A 49 -17.77 34.69 -21.78
C THR A 49 -18.44 36.05 -21.57
N GLY A 50 -17.65 37.08 -21.25
CA GLY A 50 -18.13 38.44 -21.04
C GLY A 50 -17.21 39.29 -20.17
N THR A 51 -17.41 40.61 -20.24
CA THR A 51 -16.69 41.58 -19.43
C THR A 51 -17.64 42.21 -18.42
N ILE A 52 -17.24 42.28 -17.15
CA ILE A 52 -18.03 42.92 -16.10
C ILE A 52 -17.60 44.37 -16.02
N VAL A 53 -18.57 45.28 -16.07
CA VAL A 53 -18.34 46.73 -15.92
C VAL A 53 -19.13 47.22 -14.72
N LEU A 54 -18.42 47.86 -13.79
CA LEU A 54 -18.96 48.51 -12.60
C LEU A 54 -18.81 50.01 -12.77
N ALA A 55 -19.74 50.78 -12.19
CA ALA A 55 -19.67 52.23 -12.18
C ALA A 55 -19.47 52.71 -10.74
N ALA A 56 -18.48 53.57 -10.53
CA ALA A 56 -18.24 54.24 -9.25
C ALA A 56 -18.84 55.64 -9.26
N GLU A 57 -19.18 56.19 -8.09
CA GLU A 57 -19.73 57.55 -7.99
C GLU A 57 -18.65 58.64 -8.08
N SER A 58 -17.40 58.31 -7.75
CA SER A 58 -16.23 59.21 -7.83
C SER A 58 -14.94 58.47 -8.20
N GLU A 59 -13.91 59.25 -8.56
CA GLU A 59 -12.56 58.73 -8.79
C GLU A 59 -11.96 58.08 -7.54
N ASP A 60 -12.14 58.68 -6.36
CA ASP A 60 -11.66 58.12 -5.09
C ASP A 60 -12.28 56.75 -4.83
N GLU A 61 -13.60 56.62 -5.06
CA GLU A 61 -14.31 55.36 -4.87
C GLU A 61 -13.87 54.32 -5.90
N GLN A 62 -13.64 54.75 -7.16
CA GLN A 62 -13.12 53.89 -8.21
C GLN A 62 -11.78 53.26 -7.83
N VAL A 63 -10.83 54.09 -7.37
CA VAL A 63 -9.51 53.63 -6.93
C VAL A 63 -9.65 52.68 -5.75
N GLN A 64 -10.44 53.05 -4.74
CA GLN A 64 -10.64 52.23 -3.55
C GLN A 64 -11.22 50.85 -3.87
N TRP A 65 -12.25 50.79 -4.72
CA TRP A 65 -12.85 49.52 -5.16
C TRP A 65 -11.90 48.69 -6.01
N MET A 66 -11.12 49.33 -6.90
CA MET A 66 -10.12 48.62 -7.70
C MET A 66 -9.06 47.96 -6.81
N GLU A 67 -8.53 48.66 -5.81
CA GLU A 67 -7.58 48.10 -4.84
C GLU A 67 -8.19 46.92 -4.08
N MET A 68 -9.40 47.07 -3.55
CA MET A 68 -10.09 46.00 -2.82
C MET A 68 -10.32 44.75 -3.68
N LEU A 69 -10.73 44.92 -4.94
CA LEU A 69 -10.97 43.80 -5.87
C LEU A 69 -9.67 43.05 -6.20
N GLN A 70 -8.58 43.78 -6.45
CA GLN A 70 -7.27 43.19 -6.74
C GLN A 70 -6.70 42.46 -5.53
N ASP A 71 -6.80 43.05 -4.34
CA ASP A 71 -6.31 42.43 -3.10
C ASP A 71 -7.11 41.18 -2.72
N SER A 72 -8.43 41.21 -2.93
CA SER A 72 -9.29 40.04 -2.72
C SER A 72 -8.90 38.88 -3.64
N GLY A 73 -8.58 39.15 -4.91
CA GLY A 73 -8.09 38.14 -5.85
C GLY A 73 -6.77 37.49 -5.42
N LYS A 74 -5.84 38.27 -4.85
CA LYS A 74 -4.54 37.76 -4.34
C LYS A 74 -4.71 36.76 -3.19
N VAL A 75 -5.68 37.00 -2.30
CA VAL A 75 -5.96 36.12 -1.14
C VAL A 75 -6.46 34.76 -1.62
N THR A 76 -7.35 34.73 -2.60
CA THR A 76 -7.84 33.47 -3.20
C THR A 76 -6.69 32.63 -3.76
N TRP A 77 -5.73 33.27 -4.43
CA TRP A 77 -4.59 32.57 -5.01
C TRP A 77 -3.63 31.97 -3.96
N LYS A 78 -3.32 32.73 -2.89
CA LYS A 78 -2.49 32.22 -1.79
C LYS A 78 -3.12 31.02 -1.08
N ASN A 79 -4.43 31.06 -0.88
CA ASN A 79 -5.16 29.95 -0.25
C ASN A 79 -5.15 28.69 -1.13
N ALA A 80 -5.26 28.85 -2.45
CA ALA A 80 -5.13 27.73 -3.38
C ALA A 80 -3.72 27.12 -3.33
N GLN A 81 -2.67 27.95 -3.31
CA GLN A 81 -1.28 27.49 -3.22
C GLN A 81 -0.99 26.73 -1.92
N LEU A 82 -1.52 27.20 -0.78
CA LEU A 82 -1.41 26.49 0.50
C LEU A 82 -2.12 25.13 0.45
N GLY A 83 -3.28 25.06 -0.21
CA GLY A 83 -4.01 23.82 -0.43
C GLY A 83 -3.21 22.82 -1.27
N GLU A 84 -2.62 23.28 -2.39
CA GLU A 84 -1.80 22.45 -3.27
C GLU A 84 -0.59 21.86 -2.54
N ALA A 85 0.18 22.70 -1.84
CA ALA A 85 1.36 22.24 -1.09
C ALA A 85 1.01 21.24 0.03
N MET A 86 -0.17 21.39 0.64
CA MET A 86 -0.67 20.43 1.62
C MET A 86 -1.04 19.10 0.97
N ILE A 87 -1.72 19.13 -0.17
CA ILE A 87 -2.08 17.91 -0.94
C ILE A 87 -0.81 17.16 -1.34
N GLU A 88 0.17 17.84 -1.94
CA GLU A 88 1.45 17.24 -2.33
C GLU A 88 2.16 16.55 -1.15
N SER A 89 2.17 17.21 0.03
CA SER A 89 2.76 16.64 1.25
C SER A 89 2.03 15.39 1.74
N LEU A 90 0.70 15.38 1.69
CA LEU A 90 -0.10 14.22 2.07
C LEU A 90 0.09 13.05 1.11
N GLU A 91 0.17 13.31 -0.19
CA GLU A 91 0.44 12.29 -1.20
C GLU A 91 1.83 11.67 -1.02
N ALA A 92 2.85 12.48 -0.76
CA ALA A 92 4.21 11.99 -0.49
C ALA A 92 4.26 11.10 0.76
N GLN A 93 3.59 11.51 1.84
CA GLN A 93 3.47 10.70 3.06
C GLN A 93 2.71 9.38 2.81
N GLY A 94 1.61 9.43 2.06
CA GLY A 94 0.85 8.23 1.70
C GLY A 94 1.65 7.24 0.85
N LEU A 95 2.43 7.75 -0.12
CA LEU A 95 3.32 6.94 -0.93
C LEU A 95 4.42 6.29 -0.09
N GLN A 96 5.01 7.04 0.84
CA GLN A 96 6.05 6.54 1.74
C GLN A 96 5.52 5.41 2.63
N LEU A 97 4.36 5.60 3.26
CA LEU A 97 3.69 4.58 4.08
C LEU A 97 3.39 3.30 3.27
N ALA A 98 2.95 3.44 2.02
CA ALA A 98 2.69 2.30 1.15
C ALA A 98 3.97 1.51 0.83
N LYS A 99 5.10 2.20 0.63
CA LYS A 99 6.41 1.56 0.44
C LYS A 99 6.86 0.81 1.68
N GLU A 100 6.79 1.43 2.86
CA GLU A 100 7.17 0.80 4.13
C GLU A 100 6.34 -0.46 4.42
N LYS A 101 5.02 -0.39 4.18
CA LYS A 101 4.13 -1.55 4.27
C LYS A 101 4.58 -2.68 3.33
N GLN A 102 4.90 -2.34 2.08
CA GLN A 102 5.34 -3.33 1.10
C GLN A 102 6.67 -3.98 1.50
N GLU A 103 7.63 -3.19 1.98
CA GLU A 103 8.92 -3.69 2.45
C GLU A 103 8.77 -4.64 3.63
N TYR A 104 7.91 -4.31 4.60
CA TYR A 104 7.59 -5.19 5.72
C TYR A 104 6.98 -6.52 5.27
N LEU A 105 6.05 -6.49 4.30
CA LEU A 105 5.45 -7.71 3.74
C LEU A 105 6.49 -8.56 3.02
N VAL A 106 7.37 -7.95 2.23
CA VAL A 106 8.47 -8.65 1.53
C VAL A 106 9.43 -9.29 2.53
N GLN A 107 9.81 -8.56 3.58
CA GLN A 107 10.69 -9.07 4.64
C GLN A 107 10.04 -10.26 5.35
N THR A 108 8.77 -10.15 5.71
CA THR A 108 8.01 -11.22 6.37
C THR A 108 7.90 -12.45 5.47
N SER A 109 7.59 -12.26 4.18
CA SER A 109 7.53 -13.33 3.19
C SER A 109 8.89 -14.03 3.00
N SER A 110 9.98 -13.27 3.00
CA SER A 110 11.33 -13.81 2.90
C SER A 110 11.69 -14.66 4.13
N LEU A 111 11.42 -14.16 5.34
CA LEU A 111 11.63 -14.90 6.58
C LEU A 111 10.80 -16.19 6.64
N LEU A 112 9.53 -16.13 6.21
CA LEU A 112 8.67 -17.31 6.13
C LEU A 112 9.25 -18.36 5.17
N THR A 113 9.78 -17.92 4.02
CA THR A 113 10.41 -18.81 3.03
C THR A 113 11.66 -19.48 3.61
N LEU A 114 12.50 -18.73 4.35
CA LEU A 114 13.68 -19.28 5.02
C LEU A 114 13.31 -20.31 6.10
N LEU A 115 12.28 -20.04 6.91
CA LEU A 115 11.79 -20.97 7.93
C LEU A 115 11.21 -22.25 7.32
N LEU A 116 10.47 -22.14 6.22
CA LEU A 116 9.95 -23.32 5.52
C LEU A 116 11.07 -24.18 4.94
N LYS A 117 12.11 -23.54 4.39
CA LYS A 117 13.28 -24.26 3.87
C LYS A 117 14.01 -25.02 4.98
N SER A 118 14.29 -24.37 6.11
CA SER A 118 14.98 -25.04 7.23
C SER A 118 14.14 -26.15 7.86
N ALA A 119 12.82 -25.98 7.93
CA ALA A 119 11.90 -27.03 8.39
C ALA A 119 11.91 -28.26 7.46
N ALA A 120 11.96 -28.04 6.14
CA ALA A 120 12.07 -29.12 5.16
C ALA A 120 13.40 -29.89 5.29
N GLU A 121 14.52 -29.17 5.41
CA GLU A 121 15.85 -29.75 5.63
C GLU A 121 15.91 -30.58 6.93
N ALA A 122 15.32 -30.07 8.02
CA ALA A 122 15.24 -30.80 9.28
C ALA A 122 14.40 -32.08 9.17
N SER A 123 13.29 -32.05 8.42
CA SER A 123 12.46 -33.23 8.16
C SER A 123 13.21 -34.29 7.34
N GLU A 124 13.96 -33.88 6.33
CA GLU A 124 14.78 -34.78 5.53
C GLU A 124 15.88 -35.45 6.36
N LEU A 125 16.60 -34.68 7.18
CA LEU A 125 17.61 -35.19 8.10
C LEU A 125 17.01 -36.20 9.09
N MET A 126 15.85 -35.87 9.66
CA MET A 126 15.13 -36.78 10.55
C MET A 126 14.78 -38.09 9.85
N GLY A 127 14.34 -38.03 8.59
CA GLY A 127 14.10 -39.21 7.76
C GLY A 127 15.34 -40.07 7.55
N VAL A 128 16.50 -39.47 7.33
CA VAL A 128 17.79 -40.20 7.23
C VAL A 128 18.13 -40.89 8.56
N CYS A 129 17.99 -40.20 9.68
CA CYS A 129 18.29 -40.76 11.01
C CYS A 129 17.38 -41.95 11.35
N ILE A 130 16.09 -41.88 11.03
CA ILE A 130 15.15 -42.99 11.24
C ILE A 130 15.60 -44.20 10.42
N ARG A 131 15.84 -44.03 9.11
CA ARG A 131 16.33 -45.12 8.25
C ARG A 131 17.64 -45.72 8.75
N GLY A 132 18.56 -44.89 9.24
CA GLY A 132 19.81 -45.36 9.84
C GLY A 132 19.58 -46.30 11.02
N ARG A 133 18.66 -45.94 11.94
CA ARG A 133 18.31 -46.79 13.09
C ARG A 133 17.69 -48.13 12.67
N ASP A 134 16.84 -48.13 11.64
CA ASP A 134 16.21 -49.36 11.14
C ASP A 134 17.24 -50.31 10.51
N LEU A 135 18.21 -49.75 9.77
CA LEU A 135 19.34 -50.52 9.22
C LEU A 135 20.21 -51.10 10.34
N ASP A 136 20.51 -50.33 11.39
CA ASP A 136 21.29 -50.80 12.54
C ASP A 136 20.54 -51.91 13.33
N GLY A 137 19.21 -51.81 13.42
CA GLY A 137 18.36 -52.87 13.96
C GLY A 137 18.47 -54.15 13.13
N THR A 138 18.28 -54.02 11.81
CA THR A 138 18.39 -55.15 10.86
C THR A 138 19.77 -55.80 10.89
N ALA A 139 20.85 -55.00 10.92
CA ALA A 139 22.21 -55.49 11.01
C ALA A 139 22.47 -56.28 12.30
N ARG A 140 21.87 -55.88 13.43
CA ARG A 140 21.93 -56.64 14.69
C ARG A 140 21.20 -57.97 14.59
N SER A 141 20.00 -57.99 14.02
CA SER A 141 19.24 -59.23 13.81
C SER A 141 19.97 -60.21 12.90
N LEU A 142 20.53 -59.75 11.78
CA LEU A 142 21.31 -60.58 10.87
C LEU A 142 22.55 -61.20 11.55
N ARG A 143 23.24 -60.44 12.41
CA ARG A 143 24.35 -60.99 13.21
C ARG A 143 23.90 -62.10 14.16
N GLY A 144 22.72 -61.96 14.76
CA GLY A 144 22.13 -63.01 15.59
C GLY A 144 21.86 -64.29 14.80
N VAL A 145 21.25 -64.17 13.62
CA VAL A 145 20.96 -65.30 12.73
C VAL A 145 22.23 -66.01 12.27
N GLU A 146 23.30 -65.28 11.94
CA GLU A 146 24.57 -65.90 11.54
C GLU A 146 25.20 -66.70 12.70
N SER A 147 25.12 -66.18 13.93
CA SER A 147 25.57 -66.90 15.13
C SER A 147 24.78 -68.21 15.34
N GLU A 148 23.44 -68.16 15.23
CA GLU A 148 22.59 -69.36 15.35
C GLU A 148 22.90 -70.38 14.25
N LYS A 149 23.19 -69.93 13.02
CA LYS A 149 23.60 -70.79 11.91
C LYS A 149 24.95 -71.47 12.17
N GLU A 150 25.93 -70.77 12.74
CA GLU A 150 27.22 -71.35 13.14
C GLU A 150 27.05 -72.44 14.21
N GLU A 151 26.16 -72.22 15.19
CA GLU A 151 25.80 -73.21 16.20
C GLU A 151 25.13 -74.44 15.59
N LEU A 152 24.12 -74.24 14.74
CA LEU A 152 23.42 -75.32 14.03
C LEU A 152 24.38 -76.12 13.13
N SER A 153 25.30 -75.45 12.43
CA SER A 153 26.34 -76.09 11.63
C SER A 153 27.24 -76.98 12.50
N THR A 154 27.61 -76.49 13.68
CA THR A 154 28.42 -77.25 14.65
C THR A 154 27.66 -78.47 15.17
N LEU A 155 26.39 -78.31 15.56
CA LEU A 155 25.52 -79.41 15.99
C LEU A 155 25.34 -80.47 14.88
N THR A 156 25.07 -80.02 13.65
CA THR A 156 24.90 -80.91 12.47
C THR A 156 26.16 -81.74 12.24
N ARG A 157 27.34 -81.11 12.31
CA ARG A 157 28.63 -81.82 12.18
C ARG A 157 28.86 -82.85 13.29
N MET A 158 28.45 -82.56 14.54
CA MET A 158 28.55 -83.52 15.64
C MET A 158 27.58 -84.69 15.48
N LEU A 159 26.35 -84.43 15.04
CA LEU A 159 25.34 -85.46 14.75
C LEU A 159 25.79 -86.37 13.61
N GLN A 160 26.32 -85.80 12.51
CA GLN A 160 26.83 -86.56 11.37
C GLN A 160 27.92 -87.55 11.80
N LYS A 161 28.91 -87.11 12.58
CA LYS A 161 29.94 -87.98 13.16
C LYS A 161 29.35 -89.09 14.02
N SER A 162 28.33 -88.78 14.81
CA SER A 162 27.68 -89.77 15.70
C SER A 162 26.91 -90.84 14.93
N ILE A 163 26.32 -90.49 13.78
CA ILE A 163 25.68 -91.44 12.87
C ILE A 163 26.72 -92.35 12.21
N GLU A 164 27.82 -91.79 11.71
CA GLU A 164 28.93 -92.55 11.10
C GLU A 164 29.51 -93.60 12.05
N VAL A 165 29.75 -93.22 13.32
CA VAL A 165 30.24 -94.15 14.35
C VAL A 165 29.25 -95.29 14.59
N ARG A 166 27.93 -94.99 14.67
CA ARG A 166 26.92 -96.04 14.85
C ARG A 166 26.80 -96.97 13.65
N GLN A 167 26.92 -96.46 12.43
CA GLN A 167 26.94 -97.29 11.22
C GLN A 167 28.16 -98.23 11.18
N GLN A 168 29.34 -97.74 11.58
CA GLN A 168 30.55 -98.58 11.70
C GLN A 168 30.43 -99.68 12.76
N GLN A 169 29.71 -99.41 13.85
CA GLN A 169 29.43 -100.41 14.90
C GLN A 169 28.38 -101.44 14.45
N GLY A 170 27.35 -101.01 13.72
CA GLY A 170 26.31 -101.89 13.16
C GLY A 170 26.84 -102.85 12.09
N ASN A 171 27.80 -102.44 11.26
CA ASN A 171 28.47 -103.30 10.27
C ASN A 171 29.53 -104.25 10.87
N ARG A 172 29.69 -104.27 12.21
CA ARG A 172 30.60 -105.17 12.94
C ARG A 172 29.90 -106.36 13.60
N PHE A 173 28.61 -106.55 13.34
CA PHE A 173 27.85 -107.76 13.64
C PHE A 173 27.37 -108.40 12.33
#